data_AF-X1CL28-F1
#
_entry.id   AF-X1CL28-F1
#
_cell.length_a   1.000
_cell.length_b   1.000
_cell.length_c   1.000
_cell.angle_alpha   90.00
_cell.angle_beta   90.00
_cell.angle_gamma   90.00
#
_symmetry.space_group_name_H-M   'P 1'
#
loop_
_entity.id
_entity.type
_entity.pdbx_description
1 polymer ?
#
loop_
_entity_poly.entity_id
_entity_poly.type
_entity_poly.pdbx_seq_one_letter_code
_entity_poly.pdbx_strand_id
1 'polypeptide(L)'
;RVLQIDTTSNNYSWIGDPLCSGCWGDSIVGADKCIYWPPRNANRVLKFDPETQQLPSLVGDDLGEGHGKWQGGALATDGAIYCIPFATNQVLAIDPFKELSMTLQNNFRQHPQELGSLFAKDRKCDKTFYDSAVRKFGGEKVFALIEECSSW
;
A
#
# COMPACT_ATOMS: atom_id res chain seq x y z
N ARG A 1 -15.88 1.58 1.17
CA ARG A 1 -15.70 2.46 0.00
C ARG A 1 -14.80 3.60 0.40
N VAL A 2 -14.01 4.09 -0.54
CA VAL A 2 -13.28 5.36 -0.41
C VAL A 2 -14.13 6.45 -1.05
N LEU A 3 -14.33 7.56 -0.32
CA LEU A 3 -14.95 8.77 -0.86
C LEU A 3 -13.85 9.62 -1.50
N GLN A 4 -13.97 9.90 -2.79
CA GLN A 4 -13.10 10.82 -3.50
C GLN A 4 -13.85 12.11 -3.75
N ILE A 5 -13.27 13.23 -3.36
CA ILE A 5 -13.84 14.57 -3.55
C ILE A 5 -13.00 15.32 -4.58
N ASP A 6 -13.64 15.81 -5.63
CA ASP A 6 -13.06 16.74 -6.58
C ASP A 6 -13.39 18.17 -6.13
N THR A 7 -12.37 18.84 -5.62
CA THR A 7 -12.47 20.21 -5.11
C THR A 7 -12.56 21.26 -6.23
N THR A 8 -12.22 20.90 -7.47
CA THR A 8 -12.27 21.83 -8.62
C THR A 8 -13.67 21.92 -9.21
N SER A 9 -14.39 20.80 -9.23
CA SER A 9 -15.77 20.72 -9.73
C SER A 9 -16.83 20.70 -8.62
N ASN A 10 -16.40 20.69 -7.35
CA ASN A 10 -17.27 20.51 -6.19
C ASN A 10 -18.15 19.24 -6.29
N ASN A 11 -17.56 18.15 -6.78
CA ASN A 11 -18.21 16.87 -7.01
C ASN A 11 -17.53 15.75 -6.19
N TYR A 12 -18.16 14.58 -6.11
CA TYR A 12 -17.58 13.42 -5.44
C TYR A 12 -17.89 12.12 -6.19
N SER A 13 -17.07 11.10 -5.95
CA SER A 13 -17.25 9.75 -6.45
C SER A 13 -16.93 8.72 -5.35
N TRP A 14 -17.41 7.50 -5.52
CA TRP A 14 -17.12 6.38 -4.63
C TRP A 14 -16.24 5.36 -5.34
N ILE A 15 -15.19 4.91 -4.66
CA ILE A 15 -14.29 3.88 -5.16
C ILE A 15 -14.44 2.62 -4.31
N GLY A 16 -14.72 1.52 -5.03
CA GLY A 16 -14.87 0.17 -4.51
C GLY A 16 -16.14 -0.12 -3.73
N ASP A 17 -16.10 -1.22 -2.99
CA ASP A 17 -17.25 -1.80 -2.30
C ASP A 17 -17.41 -1.29 -0.86
N PRO A 18 -18.62 -1.40 -0.27
CA PRO A 18 -18.83 -1.15 1.15
C PRO A 18 -17.78 -1.86 2.00
N LEU A 19 -17.11 -1.08 2.85
CA LEU A 19 -16.14 -1.60 3.82
C LEU A 19 -16.85 -1.74 5.16
N CYS A 20 -16.43 -2.67 5.99
CA CYS A 20 -17.04 -2.87 7.29
C CYS A 20 -16.83 -1.65 8.22
N SER A 21 -17.87 -1.32 8.99
CA SER A 21 -17.89 -0.16 9.88
C SER A 21 -16.94 -0.36 11.06
N GLY A 22 -16.09 0.63 11.35
CA GLY A 22 -15.16 0.61 12.49
C GLY A 22 -14.00 -0.39 12.38
N CYS A 23 -13.81 -1.02 11.21
CA CYS A 23 -12.78 -2.03 10.98
C CYS A 23 -11.36 -1.46 10.91
N TRP A 24 -11.21 -0.24 10.43
CA TRP A 24 -9.93 0.42 10.28
C TRP A 24 -9.88 1.73 11.08
N GLY A 25 -8.66 2.13 11.45
CA GLY A 25 -8.35 3.38 12.14
C GLY A 25 -8.29 4.58 11.19
N ASP A 26 -7.62 5.64 11.63
CA ASP A 26 -7.38 6.87 10.89
C ASP A 26 -6.43 6.62 9.71
N SER A 27 -6.65 7.31 8.59
CA SER A 27 -5.79 7.19 7.40
C SER A 27 -4.45 7.89 7.58
N ILE A 28 -3.38 7.27 7.07
CA ILE A 28 -2.03 7.80 7.01
C ILE A 28 -1.53 7.73 5.56
N VAL A 29 -0.94 8.82 5.06
CA VAL A 29 -0.27 8.81 3.75
C VAL A 29 1.15 8.25 3.92
N GLY A 30 1.47 7.20 3.18
CA GLY A 30 2.79 6.55 3.17
C GLY A 30 3.81 7.28 2.30
N ALA A 31 5.08 6.85 2.41
CA ALA A 31 6.16 7.37 1.57
C ALA A 31 5.90 7.15 0.07
N ASP A 32 5.20 6.06 -0.26
CA ASP A 32 4.80 5.65 -1.62
C ASP A 32 3.57 6.41 -2.15
N LYS A 33 3.10 7.43 -1.41
CA LYS A 33 1.91 8.25 -1.70
C LYS A 33 0.59 7.47 -1.70
N CYS A 34 0.59 6.22 -1.26
CA CYS A 34 -0.64 5.48 -0.98
C CYS A 34 -1.20 5.89 0.39
N ILE A 35 -2.49 5.66 0.58
CA ILE A 35 -3.19 5.88 1.84
C ILE A 35 -3.34 4.54 2.53
N TYR A 36 -2.95 4.47 3.79
CA TYR A 36 -3.02 3.29 4.63
C TYR A 36 -3.97 3.53 5.80
N TRP A 37 -4.83 2.56 6.09
CA TRP A 37 -5.62 2.56 7.32
C TRP A 37 -5.20 1.39 8.20
N PRO A 38 -4.75 1.64 9.44
CA PRO A 38 -4.37 0.60 10.38
C PRO A 38 -5.56 -0.32 10.71
N PRO A 39 -5.34 -1.63 10.90
CA PRO A 39 -6.40 -2.57 11.25
C PRO A 39 -6.84 -2.36 12.68
N ARG A 40 -7.98 -1.68 12.88
CA ARG A 40 -8.54 -1.47 14.22
C ARG A 40 -9.25 -2.72 14.73
N ASN A 41 -10.20 -3.22 13.95
CA ASN A 41 -10.91 -4.48 14.18
C ASN A 41 -10.72 -5.48 13.03
N ALA A 42 -10.12 -5.06 11.91
CA ALA A 42 -9.74 -5.95 10.82
C ALA A 42 -8.47 -6.75 11.18
N ASN A 43 -8.21 -7.81 10.42
CA ASN A 43 -6.97 -8.59 10.55
C ASN A 43 -5.82 -8.08 9.66
N ARG A 44 -6.09 -7.21 8.68
CA ARG A 44 -5.06 -6.67 7.76
C ARG A 44 -5.20 -5.17 7.53
N VAL A 45 -4.08 -4.55 7.16
CA VAL A 45 -3.99 -3.14 6.79
C VAL A 45 -4.77 -2.92 5.49
N LEU A 46 -5.59 -1.86 5.44
CA LEU A 46 -6.20 -1.42 4.18
C LEU A 46 -5.28 -0.42 3.50
N LYS A 47 -5.02 -0.60 2.22
CA LYS A 47 -4.26 0.30 1.37
C LYS A 47 -5.11 0.79 0.21
N PHE A 48 -4.96 2.05 -0.15
CA PHE A 48 -5.51 2.62 -1.37
C PHE A 48 -4.45 3.44 -2.10
N ASP A 49 -4.29 3.19 -3.39
CA ASP A 49 -3.39 3.95 -4.24
C ASP A 49 -4.19 4.97 -5.07
N PRO A 50 -4.09 6.26 -4.75
CA PRO A 50 -4.80 7.30 -5.49
C PRO A 50 -4.25 7.48 -6.92
N GLU A 51 -3.06 6.99 -7.26
CA GLU A 51 -2.54 7.08 -8.64
C GLU A 51 -3.27 6.11 -9.57
N THR A 52 -3.48 4.86 -9.13
CA THR A 52 -4.06 3.82 -9.98
C THR A 52 -5.59 3.83 -9.97
N GLN A 53 -6.20 4.48 -8.98
CA GLN A 53 -7.66 4.51 -8.78
C GLN A 53 -8.27 3.09 -8.74
N GLN A 54 -7.45 2.10 -8.37
CA GLN A 54 -7.87 0.72 -8.21
C GLN A 54 -8.63 0.54 -6.90
N LEU A 55 -9.27 -0.63 -6.76
CA LEU A 55 -9.97 -0.97 -5.52
C LEU A 55 -8.99 -0.97 -4.34
N PRO A 56 -9.39 -0.47 -3.16
CA PRO A 56 -8.61 -0.64 -1.95
C PRO A 56 -8.28 -2.12 -1.72
N SER A 57 -7.04 -2.40 -1.33
CA SER A 57 -6.54 -3.76 -1.13
C SER A 57 -6.12 -3.99 0.32
N LEU A 58 -6.15 -5.25 0.74
CA LEU A 58 -5.59 -5.66 2.04
C LEU A 58 -4.13 -6.04 1.85
N VAL A 59 -3.25 -5.44 2.67
CA VAL A 59 -1.80 -5.63 2.58
C VAL A 59 -1.20 -6.08 3.90
N GLY A 60 0.00 -6.66 3.81
CA GLY A 60 0.71 -7.23 4.94
C GLY A 60 0.18 -8.60 5.37
N ASP A 61 0.77 -9.11 6.45
CA ASP A 61 0.42 -10.39 7.05
C ASP A 61 -0.94 -10.35 7.75
N ASP A 62 -1.47 -11.52 8.08
CA ASP A 62 -2.62 -11.64 8.97
C ASP A 62 -2.19 -11.29 10.41
N LEU A 63 -2.69 -10.16 10.92
CA LEU A 63 -2.39 -9.63 12.26
C LEU A 63 -3.39 -10.14 13.31
N GLY A 64 -4.13 -11.21 12.99
CA GLY A 64 -5.07 -11.88 13.88
C GLY A 64 -6.35 -11.09 14.15
N GLU A 65 -7.26 -11.76 14.84
CA GLU A 65 -8.52 -11.18 15.30
C GLU A 65 -8.32 -10.30 16.54
N GLY A 66 -9.25 -9.38 16.78
CA GLY A 66 -9.24 -8.52 17.96
C GLY A 66 -9.96 -7.18 17.73
N HIS A 67 -10.16 -6.42 18.80
CA HIS A 67 -10.87 -5.15 18.75
C HIS A 67 -10.00 -4.00 19.25
N GLY A 68 -10.08 -2.86 18.55
CA GLY A 68 -9.39 -1.64 18.94
C GLY A 68 -7.86 -1.75 18.90
N LYS A 69 -7.27 -2.53 17.99
CA LYS A 69 -5.81 -2.78 17.98
C LYS A 69 -5.03 -1.49 17.75
N TRP A 70 -5.11 -0.93 16.54
CA TRP A 70 -4.45 0.34 16.19
C TRP A 70 -5.48 1.35 15.71
N GLN A 71 -5.45 2.56 16.27
CA GLN A 71 -6.38 3.64 15.89
C GLN A 71 -5.77 4.61 14.88
N GLY A 72 -4.47 4.83 14.89
CA GLY A 72 -3.82 5.77 13.99
C GLY A 72 -2.31 5.53 13.95
N GLY A 73 -1.58 6.42 13.31
CA GLY A 73 -0.13 6.30 13.18
C GLY A 73 0.50 7.52 12.55
N ALA A 74 1.80 7.44 12.30
CA ALA A 74 2.56 8.49 11.63
C ALA A 74 3.59 7.89 10.68
N LEU A 75 3.80 8.57 9.55
CA LEU A 75 4.93 8.31 8.66
C LEU A 75 6.21 8.83 9.33
N ALA A 76 7.17 7.95 9.54
CA ALA A 76 8.48 8.28 10.08
C ALA A 76 9.48 8.62 8.97
N THR A 77 10.63 9.17 9.38
CA THR A 77 11.70 9.62 8.48
C THR A 77 12.44 8.49 7.76
N ASP A 78 12.30 7.26 8.24
CA ASP A 78 12.80 6.05 7.57
C ASP A 78 11.89 5.56 6.44
N GLY A 79 10.71 6.17 6.28
CA GLY A 79 9.73 5.82 5.26
C GLY A 79 8.69 4.80 5.71
N ALA A 80 8.79 4.26 6.93
CA ALA A 80 7.79 3.37 7.51
C ALA A 80 6.67 4.16 8.21
N ILE A 81 5.48 3.57 8.26
CA ILE A 81 4.36 4.07 9.06
C ILE A 81 4.33 3.29 10.37
N TYR A 82 4.38 4.01 11.49
CA TYR A 82 4.25 3.43 12.81
C TYR A 82 2.85 3.67 13.37
N CYS A 83 2.08 2.61 13.58
CA CYS A 83 0.74 2.67 14.13
C CYS A 83 0.76 2.54 15.64
N ILE A 84 0.08 3.48 16.30
CA ILE A 84 0.05 3.59 17.76
C ILE A 84 -0.95 2.55 18.31
N PRO A 85 -0.53 1.71 19.26
CA PRO A 85 -1.43 0.76 19.92
C PRO A 85 -2.52 1.50 20.70
N PHE A 86 -3.76 1.01 20.61
CA PHE A 86 -4.88 1.46 21.43
C PHE A 86 -5.26 0.42 22.49
N ALA A 87 -5.66 -0.78 22.07
CA ALA A 87 -5.99 -1.91 22.96
C ALA A 87 -5.06 -3.13 22.81
N THR A 88 -4.05 -3.04 21.93
CA THR A 88 -2.98 -4.03 21.80
C THR A 88 -1.72 -3.56 22.54
N ASN A 89 -0.76 -4.47 22.79
CA ASN A 89 0.53 -4.16 23.40
C ASN A 89 1.68 -4.09 22.37
N GLN A 90 1.36 -4.09 21.08
CA GLN A 90 2.33 -4.09 19.98
C GLN A 90 2.23 -2.82 19.13
N VAL A 91 3.36 -2.22 18.78
CA VAL A 91 3.43 -1.21 17.72
C VAL A 91 3.45 -1.95 16.38
N LEU A 92 2.61 -1.52 15.43
CA LEU A 92 2.64 -2.02 14.07
C LEU A 92 3.50 -1.10 13.21
N ALA A 93 4.50 -1.66 12.53
CA ALA A 93 5.28 -0.97 11.52
C ALA A 93 4.85 -1.45 10.13
N ILE A 94 4.44 -0.52 9.27
CA ILE A 94 4.10 -0.77 7.87
C ILE A 94 5.22 -0.16 7.04
N ASP A 95 5.91 -0.98 6.27
CA ASP A 95 6.99 -0.53 5.37
C ASP A 95 6.53 -0.70 3.91
N PRO A 96 6.13 0.41 3.24
CA PRO A 96 5.71 0.37 1.84
C PRO A 96 6.79 -0.14 0.87
N PHE A 97 8.08 0.07 1.18
CA PHE A 97 9.16 -0.40 0.32
C PHE A 97 9.39 -1.90 0.50
N LYS A 98 9.28 -2.40 1.74
CA LYS A 98 9.29 -3.85 1.99
C LYS A 98 8.11 -4.55 1.33
N GLU A 99 6.93 -3.95 1.32
CA GLU A 99 5.77 -4.46 0.57
C GLU A 99 6.11 -4.61 -0.93
N LEU A 100 6.66 -3.56 -1.55
CA LEU A 100 7.14 -3.61 -2.94
C LEU A 100 8.15 -4.73 -3.18
N SER A 101 9.14 -4.85 -2.28
CA SER A 101 10.19 -5.87 -2.34
C SER A 101 9.61 -7.28 -2.34
N MET A 102 8.67 -7.57 -1.42
CA MET A 102 8.05 -8.89 -1.33
C MET A 102 7.20 -9.21 -2.57
N THR A 103 6.46 -8.22 -3.09
CA THR A 103 5.68 -8.41 -4.32
C THR A 103 6.58 -8.72 -5.50
N LEU A 104 7.68 -7.97 -5.70
CA LEU A 104 8.62 -8.24 -6.77
C LEU A 104 9.27 -9.61 -6.62
N GLN A 105 9.81 -9.94 -5.44
CA GLN A 105 10.43 -11.25 -5.21
C GLN A 105 9.48 -12.42 -5.49
N ASN A 106 8.22 -12.31 -5.05
CA ASN A 106 7.23 -13.37 -5.30
C ASN A 106 6.90 -13.50 -6.79
N ASN A 107 6.70 -12.38 -7.50
CA ASN A 107 6.41 -12.40 -8.93
C ASN A 107 7.55 -13.02 -9.72
N PHE A 108 8.81 -12.65 -9.43
CA PHE A 108 9.98 -13.23 -10.10
C PHE A 108 10.13 -14.73 -9.84
N ARG A 109 9.88 -15.18 -8.60
CA ARG A 109 9.97 -16.61 -8.24
C ARG A 109 8.87 -17.45 -8.90
N GLN A 110 7.65 -16.94 -8.97
CA GLN A 110 6.51 -17.71 -9.48
C GLN A 110 6.37 -17.60 -11.01
N HIS A 111 6.71 -16.44 -11.58
CA HIS A 111 6.47 -16.10 -12.97
C HIS A 111 7.62 -15.25 -13.56
N PRO A 112 8.84 -15.80 -13.71
CA PRO A 112 10.02 -15.05 -14.17
C PRO A 112 9.84 -14.40 -15.55
N GLN A 113 8.99 -14.95 -16.40
CA GLN A 113 8.57 -14.38 -17.68
C GLN A 113 7.85 -13.02 -17.56
N GLU A 114 7.35 -12.67 -16.37
CA GLU A 114 6.65 -11.41 -16.11
C GLU A 114 7.58 -10.23 -15.85
N LEU A 115 8.91 -10.39 -15.99
CA LEU A 115 9.86 -9.27 -16.08
C LEU A 115 9.39 -8.21 -17.10
N GLY A 116 8.88 -8.65 -18.25
CA GLY A 116 8.30 -7.76 -19.25
C GLY A 116 7.08 -6.98 -18.76
N SER A 117 6.36 -7.49 -17.76
CA SER A 117 5.19 -6.80 -17.17
C SER A 117 5.57 -5.57 -16.36
N LEU A 118 6.80 -5.50 -15.82
CA LEU A 118 7.29 -4.30 -15.11
C LEU A 118 7.29 -3.07 -16.01
N PHE A 119 7.55 -3.30 -17.30
CA PHE A 119 7.63 -2.29 -18.34
C PHE A 119 6.36 -2.23 -19.20
N ALA A 120 5.36 -3.08 -18.93
CA ALA A 120 4.07 -3.00 -19.56
C ALA A 120 3.24 -1.88 -18.90
N LYS A 121 2.56 -1.08 -19.72
CA LYS A 121 1.68 -0.02 -19.24
C LYS A 121 0.41 -0.61 -18.64
N ASP A 122 0.05 -0.13 -17.44
CA ASP A 122 -1.26 -0.36 -16.85
C ASP A 122 -2.34 0.33 -17.69
N ARG A 123 -3.43 -0.39 -17.98
CA ARG A 123 -4.50 0.09 -18.87
C ARG A 123 -5.31 1.25 -18.27
N LYS A 124 -5.29 1.45 -16.95
CA LYS A 124 -6.06 2.48 -16.26
C LYS A 124 -5.25 3.75 -16.04
N CYS A 125 -3.96 3.66 -15.67
CA CYS A 125 -3.15 4.84 -15.39
C CYS A 125 -2.12 5.19 -16.49
N ASP A 126 -2.01 4.40 -17.56
CA ASP A 126 -1.05 4.58 -18.68
C ASP A 126 0.43 4.67 -18.23
N LYS A 127 0.73 4.16 -17.03
CA LYS A 127 2.08 4.09 -16.44
C LYS A 127 2.54 2.66 -16.37
N THR A 128 3.85 2.44 -16.47
CA THR A 128 4.43 1.14 -16.16
C THR A 128 4.54 0.96 -14.64
N PHE A 129 4.62 -0.29 -14.19
CA PHE A 129 4.92 -0.56 -12.78
C PHE A 129 6.28 0.02 -12.40
N TYR A 130 7.28 -0.12 -13.26
CA TYR A 130 8.63 0.41 -13.06
C TYR A 130 8.61 1.93 -12.86
N ASP A 131 7.97 2.68 -13.76
CA ASP A 131 7.90 4.14 -13.66
C ASP A 131 7.20 4.59 -12.37
N SER A 132 6.13 3.88 -11.99
CA SER A 132 5.37 4.14 -10.77
C SER A 132 6.24 3.88 -9.53
N ALA A 133 6.97 2.77 -9.50
CA ALA A 133 7.89 2.44 -8.41
C ALA A 133 9.02 3.47 -8.29
N VAL A 134 9.65 3.84 -9.41
CA VAL A 134 10.73 4.86 -9.43
C VAL A 134 10.21 6.21 -8.94
N ARG A 135 9.01 6.62 -9.35
CA ARG A 135 8.38 7.86 -8.88
C ARG A 135 8.11 7.84 -7.37
N LYS A 136 7.73 6.68 -6.83
CA LYS A 136 7.35 6.52 -5.42
C LYS A 136 8.55 6.36 -4.49
N PHE A 137 9.61 5.66 -4.92
CA PHE A 137 10.70 5.23 -4.05
C PHE A 137 12.10 5.70 -4.49
N GLY A 138 12.23 6.29 -5.67
CA GLY A 138 13.50 6.72 -6.25
C GLY A 138 14.17 5.62 -7.08
N GLY A 139 14.84 6.04 -8.16
CA GLY A 139 15.43 5.13 -9.16
C GLY A 139 16.49 4.19 -8.57
N GLU A 140 17.40 4.71 -7.75
CA GLU A 140 18.48 3.91 -7.15
C GLU A 140 17.96 2.75 -6.30
N LYS A 141 16.98 3.02 -5.42
CA LYS A 141 16.37 1.99 -4.56
C LYS A 141 15.65 0.92 -5.38
N VAL A 142 14.87 1.34 -6.38
CA VAL A 142 14.10 0.42 -7.23
C VAL A 142 15.03 -0.43 -8.11
N PHE A 143 16.07 0.18 -8.67
CA PHE A 143 17.05 -0.53 -9.48
C PHE A 143 17.80 -1.59 -8.67
N ALA A 144 18.32 -1.23 -7.49
CA ALA A 144 19.01 -2.17 -6.60
C ALA A 144 18.11 -3.35 -6.20
N LEU A 145 16.84 -3.09 -5.92
CA LEU A 145 15.85 -4.13 -5.59
C LEU A 145 15.62 -5.09 -6.77
N ILE A 146 15.52 -4.58 -8.00
CA ILE A 146 15.34 -5.42 -9.20
C ILE A 146 16.58 -6.28 -9.43
N GLU A 147 17.79 -5.73 -9.28
CA GLU A 147 19.04 -6.50 -9.37
C GLU A 147 19.07 -7.63 -8.35
N GLU A 148 18.72 -7.35 -7.09
CA GLU A 148 18.62 -8.36 -6.04
C GLU A 148 17.63 -9.47 -6.43
N CYS A 149 16.43 -9.11 -6.90
CA CYS A 149 15.41 -10.09 -7.31
C CYS A 149 15.83 -10.94 -8.52
N SER A 150 16.63 -10.38 -9.43
CA SER A 150 17.08 -11.06 -10.65
C SER A 150 18.26 -12.02 -10.43
N SER A 151 18.89 -11.98 -9.25
CA SER A 151 20.08 -12.77 -8.93
C SER A 151 19.79 -14.19 -8.40
N TRP A 152 18.52 -14.61 -8.36
CA TRP A 152 18.04 -15.88 -7.79
C TRP A 152 17.66 -16.94 -8.83
#